data_AF-A0A915YD03-F1
#
_entry.id   AF-A0A915YD03-F1
#
_cell.length_a   1.000
_cell.length_b   1.000
_cell.length_c   1.000
_cell.angle_alpha   90.00
_cell.angle_beta   90.00
_cell.angle_gamma   90.00
#
_symmetry.space_group_name_H-M   'P 1'
#
loop_
_entity.id
_entity.type
_entity.pdbx_description
1 polymer ?
#
loop_
_entity_poly.entity_id
_entity_poly.type
_entity_poly.pdbx_seq_one_letter_code
_entity_poly.pdbx_strand_id
1 'polypeptide(L)'
;MAFRRNFERADDAQIRRKVIMLIGTIILVVLLINLAWNYAISPKPHIISVEMISRDQFVVQTDTTNYNKFASTLKQRVIQAKKEHLNNQIQLTVPTTAKKSTSITDIIMIVAAMDLDWEIKNK
;
A
#
# COMPACT_ATOMS: atom_id res chain seq x y z
N MET A 1 -14.92 -66.12 17.45
CA MET A 1 -15.26 -64.70 17.71
C MET A 1 -14.08 -63.76 17.45
N ALA A 2 -13.35 -63.88 16.33
CA ALA A 2 -12.19 -63.01 16.01
C ALA A 2 -12.50 -61.88 15.02
N PHE A 3 -13.67 -61.92 14.36
CA PHE A 3 -14.04 -60.94 13.34
C PHE A 3 -14.60 -59.62 13.89
N ARG A 4 -15.08 -59.55 15.15
CA ARG A 4 -15.61 -58.30 15.72
C ARG A 4 -14.52 -57.27 16.09
N ARG A 5 -13.34 -57.71 16.53
CA ARG A 5 -12.24 -56.80 16.95
C ARG A 5 -11.57 -56.04 15.80
N ASN A 6 -11.65 -56.54 14.57
CA ASN A 6 -11.03 -55.88 13.41
C ASN A 6 -11.88 -54.73 12.85
N PHE A 7 -13.21 -54.77 13.03
CA PHE A 7 -14.10 -53.67 12.63
C PHE A 7 -13.94 -52.46 13.55
N GLU A 8 -13.87 -52.66 14.87
CA GLU A 8 -13.65 -51.57 15.84
C GLU A 8 -12.34 -50.81 15.59
N ARG A 9 -11.25 -51.51 15.23
CA ARG A 9 -9.96 -50.88 14.87
C ARG A 9 -9.99 -50.12 13.55
N ALA A 10 -10.77 -50.59 12.57
CA ALA A 10 -10.87 -49.95 11.25
C ALA A 10 -11.68 -48.64 11.32
N ASP A 11 -12.77 -48.63 12.10
CA ASP A 11 -13.58 -47.43 12.35
C ASP A 11 -12.80 -46.39 13.15
N ASP A 12 -12.07 -46.77 14.20
CA ASP A 12 -11.21 -45.85 14.96
C ASP A 12 -10.11 -45.21 14.09
N ALA A 13 -9.52 -45.97 13.17
CA ALA A 13 -8.52 -45.45 12.24
C ALA A 13 -9.13 -44.47 11.21
N GLN A 14 -10.36 -44.71 10.73
CA GLN A 14 -11.07 -43.77 9.88
C GLN A 14 -11.50 -42.51 10.63
N ILE A 15 -11.99 -42.64 11.87
CA ILE A 15 -12.37 -41.50 12.71
C ILE A 15 -11.15 -40.64 13.00
N ARG A 16 -10.00 -41.23 13.39
CA ARG A 16 -8.74 -40.49 13.56
C ARG A 16 -8.34 -39.73 12.29
N ARG A 17 -8.42 -40.34 11.11
CA ARG A 17 -8.09 -39.65 9.84
C ARG A 17 -9.03 -38.48 9.56
N LYS A 18 -10.34 -38.64 9.81
CA LYS A 18 -11.31 -37.56 9.66
C LYS A 18 -11.03 -36.40 10.64
N VAL A 19 -10.71 -36.70 11.90
CA VAL A 19 -10.34 -35.69 12.90
C VAL A 19 -9.05 -34.97 12.53
N ILE A 20 -8.01 -35.69 12.08
CA ILE A 20 -6.75 -35.09 11.63
C ILE A 20 -6.98 -34.18 10.42
N MET A 21 -7.78 -34.60 9.44
CA MET A 21 -8.15 -33.75 8.30
C MET A 21 -8.90 -32.50 8.75
N LEU A 22 -9.82 -32.63 9.71
CA LEU A 22 -10.64 -31.53 10.21
C LEU A 22 -9.80 -30.51 10.99
N ILE A 23 -8.84 -30.96 11.78
CA ILE A 23 -7.86 -30.08 12.45
C ILE A 23 -6.99 -29.38 11.40
N GLY A 24 -6.52 -30.11 10.38
CA GLY A 24 -5.73 -29.55 9.29
C GLY A 24 -6.48 -28.46 8.52
N THR A 25 -7.76 -28.65 8.21
CA THR A 25 -8.58 -27.62 7.56
C THR A 25 -8.85 -26.43 8.47
N ILE A 26 -9.07 -26.63 9.77
CA ILE A 26 -9.22 -25.51 10.72
C ILE A 26 -7.94 -24.67 10.75
N ILE A 27 -6.77 -25.29 10.85
CA ILE A 27 -5.48 -24.57 10.84
C ILE A 27 -5.30 -23.79 9.53
N LEU A 28 -5.61 -24.41 8.40
CA LEU A 28 -5.54 -23.76 7.09
C LEU A 28 -6.46 -22.53 7.01
N VAL A 29 -7.71 -22.66 7.48
CA VAL A 29 -8.68 -21.55 7.49
C VAL A 29 -8.18 -20.41 8.38
N VAL A 30 -7.63 -20.71 9.56
CA VAL A 30 -7.05 -19.69 10.46
C VAL A 30 -5.87 -18.97 9.80
N LEU A 31 -4.99 -19.68 9.09
CA LEU A 31 -3.89 -19.07 8.34
C LEU A 31 -4.38 -18.14 7.24
N LEU A 32 -5.40 -18.58 6.47
CA LEU A 32 -6.00 -17.77 5.42
C LEU A 32 -6.68 -16.51 5.97
N ILE A 33 -7.37 -16.62 7.11
CA ILE A 33 -7.97 -15.47 7.79
C ILE A 33 -6.88 -14.48 8.24
N ASN A 34 -5.79 -14.94 8.83
CA ASN A 34 -4.68 -14.07 9.25
C ASN A 34 -4.04 -13.34 8.05
N LEU A 35 -3.83 -14.06 6.94
CA LEU A 35 -3.32 -13.46 5.70
C LEU A 35 -4.28 -12.40 5.14
N ALA A 36 -5.58 -12.71 5.07
CA ALA A 36 -6.60 -11.78 4.61
C ALA A 36 -6.69 -10.54 5.51
N TRP A 37 -6.58 -10.72 6.83
CA TRP A 37 -6.63 -9.63 7.81
C TRP A 37 -5.41 -8.71 7.69
N ASN A 38 -4.21 -9.28 7.55
CA ASN A 38 -2.99 -8.50 7.30
C ASN A 38 -3.07 -7.74 5.97
N TYR A 39 -3.64 -8.34 4.93
CA TYR A 39 -3.81 -7.68 3.63
C TYR A 39 -4.85 -6.54 3.70
N ALA A 40 -5.94 -6.73 4.45
CA ALA A 40 -6.98 -5.73 4.63
C ALA A 40 -6.53 -4.54 5.50
N ILE A 41 -5.67 -4.77 6.49
CA ILE A 41 -5.13 -3.73 7.39
C ILE A 41 -3.92 -3.00 6.78
N SER A 42 -3.34 -3.50 5.67
CA SER A 42 -2.19 -2.85 5.03
C SER A 42 -2.48 -1.36 4.83
N PRO A 43 -1.77 -0.46 5.55
CA PRO A 43 -2.11 0.95 5.57
C PRO A 43 -1.88 1.49 4.17
N LYS A 44 -3.00 1.83 3.49
CA LYS A 44 -2.93 2.54 2.21
C LYS A 44 -2.12 3.82 2.44
N PRO A 45 -1.10 4.10 1.62
CA PRO A 45 -0.31 5.30 1.80
C PRO A 45 -1.21 6.51 1.67
N HIS A 46 -1.03 7.47 2.57
CA HIS A 46 -1.65 8.79 2.41
C HIS A 46 -1.02 9.48 1.21
N ILE A 47 -1.85 9.91 0.27
CA ILE A 47 -1.38 10.46 -1.01
C ILE A 47 -1.31 11.99 -0.92
N ILE A 48 -0.12 12.52 -1.15
CA ILE A 48 0.13 13.94 -1.35
C ILE A 48 0.13 14.18 -2.85
N SER A 49 -0.98 14.70 -3.38
CA SER A 49 -1.11 15.01 -4.81
C SER A 49 -0.39 16.30 -5.16
N VAL A 50 0.48 16.20 -6.16
CA VAL A 50 1.16 17.35 -6.79
C VAL A 50 0.82 17.32 -8.26
N GLU A 51 0.19 18.37 -8.78
CA GLU A 51 -0.13 18.50 -10.21
C GLU A 51 0.62 19.70 -10.79
N MET A 52 1.37 19.47 -11.88
CA MET A 52 1.99 20.54 -12.64
C MET A 52 1.00 21.07 -13.68
N ILE A 53 0.56 22.33 -13.56
CA ILE A 53 -0.31 22.95 -14.56
C ILE A 53 0.55 23.54 -15.69
N SER A 54 1.59 24.28 -15.31
CA SER A 54 2.53 24.92 -16.24
C SER A 54 3.91 25.00 -15.58
N ARG A 55 4.90 25.62 -16.25
CA ARG A 55 6.27 25.77 -15.69
C ARG A 55 6.29 26.51 -14.35
N ASP A 56 5.37 27.46 -14.16
CA ASP A 56 5.36 28.34 -13.01
C ASP A 56 4.17 28.13 -12.07
N GLN A 57 3.28 27.17 -12.38
CA GLN A 57 2.09 26.89 -11.58
C GLN A 57 1.95 25.41 -11.25
N PHE A 58 1.84 25.14 -9.95
CA PHE A 58 1.74 23.81 -9.36
C PHE A 58 0.57 23.77 -8.39
N VAL A 59 -0.19 22.68 -8.38
CA VAL A 59 -1.23 22.43 -7.38
C VAL A 59 -0.71 21.40 -6.41
N VAL A 60 -0.72 21.73 -5.12
CA VAL A 60 -0.37 20.79 -4.03
C VAL A 60 -1.61 20.57 -3.19
N GLN A 61 -2.19 19.36 -3.21
CA GLN A 61 -3.41 19.01 -2.47
C GLN A 61 -4.49 20.11 -2.53
N THR A 62 -4.81 20.58 -3.74
CA THR A 62 -5.77 21.67 -4.07
C THR A 62 -5.31 23.13 -3.91
N ASP A 63 -4.13 23.40 -3.34
CA ASP A 63 -3.58 24.76 -3.30
C ASP A 63 -2.75 25.07 -4.54
N THR A 64 -3.14 26.09 -5.30
CA THR A 64 -2.34 26.61 -6.42
C THR A 64 -1.17 27.44 -5.90
N THR A 65 0.03 27.03 -6.26
CA THR A 65 1.31 27.63 -5.85
C THR A 65 2.15 27.97 -7.07
N ASN A 66 2.98 29.00 -6.92
CA ASN A 66 3.97 29.33 -7.95
C ASN A 66 5.29 28.59 -7.69
N TYR A 67 6.18 28.54 -8.69
CA TYR A 67 7.48 27.86 -8.58
C TYR A 67 8.27 28.26 -7.33
N ASN A 68 8.33 29.55 -7.01
CA ASN A 68 9.10 30.07 -5.86
C ASN A 68 8.54 29.63 -4.50
N LYS A 69 7.22 29.42 -4.38
CA LYS A 69 6.57 28.98 -3.13
C LYS A 69 6.30 27.49 -3.09
N PHE A 70 6.37 26.79 -4.23
CA PHE A 70 6.10 25.38 -4.36
C PHE A 70 6.89 24.53 -3.36
N ALA A 71 8.21 24.70 -3.30
CA ALA A 71 9.07 23.91 -2.42
C ALA A 71 8.71 24.10 -0.94
N SER A 72 8.41 25.33 -0.52
CA SER A 72 8.01 25.62 0.86
C SER A 72 6.63 25.05 1.19
N THR A 73 5.66 25.17 0.28
CA THR A 73 4.31 24.63 0.50
C THR A 73 4.31 23.11 0.51
N LEU A 74 5.01 22.47 -0.43
CA LEU A 74 5.16 21.01 -0.44
C LEU A 74 5.83 20.51 0.84
N LYS A 75 6.90 21.17 1.30
CA LYS A 75 7.57 20.83 2.56
C LYS A 75 6.63 20.92 3.76
N GLN A 76 5.83 21.97 3.86
CA GLN A 76 4.86 22.13 4.94
C GLN A 76 3.81 21.02 4.93
N ARG A 77 3.26 20.70 3.76
CA ARG A 77 2.27 19.63 3.58
C ARG A 77 2.87 18.26 3.93
N VAL A 78 4.11 17.99 3.53
CA VAL A 78 4.84 16.77 3.89
C VAL A 78 5.06 16.67 5.39
N ILE A 79 5.47 17.75 6.06
CA ILE A 79 5.67 17.76 7.51
C ILE A 79 4.36 17.49 8.25
N GLN A 80 3.26 18.08 7.78
CA GLN A 80 1.94 17.82 8.33
C GLN A 80 1.52 16.36 8.12
N ALA A 81 1.64 15.85 6.90
CA ALA A 81 1.31 14.48 6.56
C ALA A 81 2.14 13.45 7.35
N LYS A 82 3.45 13.69 7.57
CA LYS A 82 4.30 12.84 8.42
C LYS A 82 3.87 12.83 9.90
N LYS A 83 3.16 13.86 10.38
CA LYS A 83 2.60 13.89 11.74
C LYS A 83 1.26 13.15 11.83
N GLU A 84 0.46 13.21 10.78
CA GLU A 84 -0.92 12.67 10.75
C GLU A 84 -0.97 11.22 10.28
N HIS A 85 0.01 10.77 9.47
CA HIS A 85 0.00 9.46 8.83
C HIS A 85 1.37 8.78 8.92
N LEU A 86 1.35 7.46 9.20
CA LEU A 86 2.55 6.61 9.30
C LEU A 86 3.14 6.25 7.93
N ASN A 87 2.30 6.19 6.88
CA ASN A 87 2.71 5.86 5.52
C ASN A 87 2.26 6.98 4.58
N ASN A 88 3.19 7.59 3.86
CA ASN A 88 2.94 8.75 3.00
C ASN A 88 3.61 8.53 1.64
N GLN A 89 2.92 8.91 0.57
CA GLN A 89 3.42 8.82 -0.79
C GLN A 89 3.13 10.14 -1.52
N ILE A 90 4.08 10.62 -2.30
CA ILE A 90 3.88 11.78 -3.17
C ILE A 90 3.50 11.30 -4.57
N GLN A 91 2.36 11.75 -5.06
CA GLN A 91 1.92 11.44 -6.42
C GLN A 91 2.06 12.69 -7.29
N LEU A 92 3.00 12.66 -8.22
CA LEU A 92 3.26 13.73 -9.16
C LEU A 92 2.49 13.48 -10.47
N THR A 93 1.60 14.39 -10.82
CA THR A 93 0.87 14.39 -12.09
C THR A 93 1.47 15.43 -13.02
N VAL A 94 1.98 14.98 -14.16
CA VAL A 94 2.57 15.85 -15.19
C VAL A 94 1.70 15.86 -16.45
N PRO A 95 1.52 17.03 -17.09
CA PRO A 95 0.76 17.11 -18.32
C PRO A 95 1.55 16.49 -19.46
N THR A 96 0.88 15.79 -20.36
CA THR A 96 1.48 15.14 -21.55
C THR A 96 2.24 16.10 -22.46
N THR A 97 1.95 17.41 -22.40
CA THR A 97 2.66 18.47 -23.12
C THR A 97 3.96 18.91 -22.45
N ALA A 98 4.20 18.56 -21.19
CA ALA A 98 5.47 18.79 -20.51
C ALA A 98 6.52 17.81 -21.05
N LYS A 99 7.17 18.17 -22.16
CA LYS A 99 8.43 17.54 -22.58
C LYS A 99 9.33 17.47 -21.35
N LYS A 100 9.92 16.30 -21.05
CA LYS A 100 10.88 16.02 -19.95
C LYS A 100 11.75 17.25 -19.66
N SER A 101 11.23 18.13 -18.82
CA SER A 101 11.73 19.48 -18.60
C SER A 101 12.62 19.41 -17.38
N THR A 102 13.67 20.23 -17.34
CA THR A 102 14.44 20.51 -16.12
C THR A 102 13.53 20.75 -14.91
N SER A 103 12.37 21.37 -15.12
CA SER A 103 11.33 21.58 -14.10
C SER A 103 10.81 20.30 -13.44
N ILE A 104 10.67 19.19 -14.19
CA ILE A 104 10.26 17.90 -13.63
C ILE A 104 11.40 17.33 -12.79
N THR A 105 12.65 17.46 -13.27
CA THR A 105 13.86 17.05 -12.53
C THR A 105 14.00 17.81 -11.21
N ASP A 106 13.72 19.11 -11.19
CA ASP A 106 13.76 19.93 -9.97
C ASP A 106 12.72 19.47 -8.95
N ILE A 107 11.51 19.15 -9.41
CA ILE A 107 10.45 18.58 -8.55
C ILE A 107 10.88 17.22 -8.01
N ILE A 108 11.42 16.35 -8.85
CA ILE A 108 11.92 15.03 -8.44
C ILE A 108 13.04 15.18 -7.41
N MET A 109 13.97 16.13 -7.60
CA MET A 109 15.03 16.42 -6.64
C MET A 109 14.48 16.90 -5.29
N ILE A 110 13.50 17.81 -5.32
CA ILE A 110 12.86 18.32 -4.11
C ILE A 110 12.14 17.18 -3.37
N VAL A 111 11.40 16.32 -4.09
CA VAL A 111 10.69 15.17 -3.52
C VAL A 111 11.66 14.12 -2.98
N ALA A 112 12.72 13.80 -3.72
CA ALA A 112 13.75 12.87 -3.28
C ALA A 112 14.47 13.37 -2.02
N ALA A 113 14.70 14.68 -1.88
CA ALA A 113 15.27 15.28 -0.68
C ALA A 113 14.35 15.19 0.56
N MET A 114 13.06 14.88 0.38
CA MET A 114 12.08 14.75 1.48
C MET A 114 11.97 13.32 2.05
N ASP A 115 12.70 12.35 1.47
CA ASP A 115 12.75 10.95 1.90
C ASP A 115 11.33 10.35 2.02
N LEU A 116 10.64 10.30 0.88
CA LEU A 116 9.29 9.76 0.73
C LEU A 116 9.18 8.96 -0.58
N ASP A 117 8.38 7.90 -0.55
CA ASP A 117 8.00 7.16 -1.76
C ASP A 117 7.22 8.06 -2.71
N TRP A 118 7.46 7.92 -4.02
CA TRP A 118 6.84 8.78 -5.02
C TRP A 118 6.51 8.04 -6.32
N GLU A 119 5.45 8.49 -6.98
CA GLU A 119 4.97 7.94 -8.26
C GLU A 119 4.67 9.07 -9.24
N ILE A 120 5.13 8.95 -10.50
CA ILE A 120 4.77 9.86 -11.60
C ILE A 120 3.60 9.27 -12.37
N LYS A 121 2.51 10.02 -12.52
CA LYS A 121 1.44 9.72 -13.48
C LYS A 121 1.40 10.76 -14.59
N ASN A 122 1.25 10.28 -15.81
CA ASN A 122 0.99 11.15 -16.96
C ASN A 122 -0.52 11.37 -17.08
N LYS A 123 -0.91 12.63 -17.31
CA LYS A 123 -2.30 13.02 -17.56
C LYS A 123 -2.62 13.10 -19.05
#